data_AF-A0A8T8K9P4-F1
#
_entry.id   AF-A0A8T8K9P4-F1
#
_cell.length_a   1.000
_cell.length_b   1.000
_cell.length_c   1.000
_cell.angle_alpha   90.00
_cell.angle_beta   90.00
_cell.angle_gamma   90.00
#
_symmetry.space_group_name_H-M   'P 1'
#
loop_
_entity.id
_entity.type
_entity.pdbx_description
1 polymer ?
#
loop_
_entity_poly.entity_id
_entity_poly.type
_entity_poly.pdbx_seq_one_letter_code
_entity_poly.pdbx_strand_id
1 'polypeptide(L)'
;MPKNEYIELYDNLKVDMRFFVSSDVRSKIMISLKDGPKDLAALRRDLGFNSSTILHGMYQLDDKNLIFRKSGIYSLSQTGELVILKMINVMESLYSLLELENLFLNHDIQSIPPHLLHRLECLKKSQVVESDSKDLMKPYNTVNNLISNSKEINLLSSIYYPFYKDILLNSGSKHDIKLIVTPRVLDTIFSVHGEIKDDFNTNNILLWELEEDIRLSLTLTDKFMAMGLFSSDGVYDPNRFLVADDHHALKWGSDLLKYYLDKATPFKL
;
A
#
# COMPACT_ATOMS: atom_id res chain seq x y z
N MET A 1 11.18 -24.47 -11.55
CA MET A 1 12.15 -23.67 -10.77
C MET A 1 12.99 -24.62 -9.93
N PRO A 2 14.33 -24.49 -9.89
CA PRO A 2 15.15 -25.34 -9.03
C PRO A 2 14.76 -25.07 -7.57
N LYS A 3 14.65 -26.12 -6.76
CA LYS A 3 14.52 -25.99 -5.31
C LYS A 3 15.78 -25.24 -4.81
N ASN A 4 15.61 -24.00 -4.36
CA ASN A 4 16.51 -23.22 -3.48
C ASN A 4 17.59 -22.26 -4.04
N GLU A 5 17.36 -21.57 -5.16
CA GLU A 5 18.21 -20.44 -5.58
C GLU A 5 18.35 -19.34 -4.48
N TYR A 6 17.25 -19.03 -3.77
CA TYR A 6 17.27 -18.00 -2.73
C TYR A 6 17.99 -18.42 -1.44
N ILE A 7 18.08 -19.72 -1.14
CA ILE A 7 18.86 -20.18 0.02
C ILE A 7 20.35 -20.03 -0.26
N GLU A 8 20.80 -20.40 -1.46
CA GLU A 8 22.19 -20.20 -1.88
C GLU A 8 22.55 -18.71 -1.87
N LEU A 9 21.66 -17.86 -2.40
CA LEU A 9 21.82 -16.41 -2.32
C LEU A 9 21.92 -15.91 -0.87
N TYR A 10 21.05 -16.39 0.02
CA TYR A 10 21.11 -16.05 1.45
C TYR A 10 22.43 -16.48 2.08
N ASP A 11 22.88 -17.71 1.82
CA ASP A 11 24.13 -18.23 2.39
C ASP A 11 25.35 -17.43 1.97
N ASN A 12 25.35 -16.94 0.72
CA ASN A 12 26.38 -16.05 0.19
C ASN A 12 26.32 -14.64 0.80
N LEU A 13 25.14 -14.14 1.17
CA LEU A 13 24.93 -12.76 1.62
C LEU A 13 24.73 -12.59 3.14
N LYS A 14 24.54 -13.66 3.92
CA LYS A 14 24.13 -13.57 5.34
C LYS A 14 25.05 -12.72 6.22
N VAL A 15 26.36 -12.72 5.94
CA VAL A 15 27.33 -11.90 6.69
C VAL A 15 27.11 -10.41 6.40
N ASP A 16 26.94 -10.04 5.13
CA ASP A 16 26.68 -8.67 4.73
C ASP A 16 25.27 -8.20 5.13
N MET A 17 24.26 -9.07 5.03
CA MET A 17 22.93 -8.77 5.54
C MET A 17 22.97 -8.45 7.04
N ARG A 18 23.63 -9.30 7.83
CA ARG A 18 23.82 -9.03 9.26
C ARG A 18 24.54 -7.71 9.46
N PHE A 19 25.57 -7.41 8.66
CA PHE A 19 26.22 -6.10 8.71
C PHE A 19 25.19 -4.98 8.53
N PHE A 20 24.36 -4.97 7.49
CA PHE A 20 23.44 -3.85 7.24
C PHE A 20 22.33 -3.69 8.28
N VAL A 21 21.85 -4.77 8.90
CA VAL A 21 20.66 -4.72 9.77
C VAL A 21 20.96 -4.72 11.27
N SER A 22 22.14 -5.19 11.70
CA SER A 22 22.37 -5.52 13.12
C SER A 22 22.90 -4.38 14.00
N SER A 23 23.17 -3.19 13.45
CA SER A 23 23.76 -2.09 14.20
C SER A 23 22.93 -0.82 14.05
N ASP A 24 22.36 -0.38 15.16
CA ASP A 24 21.63 0.88 15.26
C ASP A 24 22.51 2.09 14.91
N VAL A 25 23.76 2.11 15.39
CA VAL A 25 24.73 3.19 15.14
C VAL A 25 25.02 3.31 13.64
N ARG A 26 25.38 2.21 12.96
CA ARG A 26 25.74 2.25 11.53
C ARG A 26 24.56 2.63 10.66
N SER A 27 23.38 2.06 10.93
CA SER A 27 22.16 2.41 10.20
C SER A 27 21.80 3.88 10.39
N LYS A 28 21.84 4.40 11.63
CA LYS A 28 21.57 5.81 11.93
C LYS A 28 22.58 6.76 11.28
N ILE A 29 23.88 6.41 11.23
CA ILE A 29 24.89 7.18 10.49
C ILE A 29 24.52 7.26 9.02
N MET A 30 24.24 6.13 8.35
CA MET A 30 23.92 6.15 6.92
C MET A 30 22.63 6.92 6.63
N ILE A 31 21.60 6.77 7.47
CA ILE A 31 20.35 7.55 7.37
C ILE A 31 20.66 9.05 7.50
N SER A 32 21.46 9.44 8.49
CA SER A 32 21.81 10.85 8.70
C SER A 32 22.63 11.42 7.53
N LEU A 33 23.54 10.65 6.94
CA LEU A 33 24.37 11.07 5.80
C LEU A 33 23.61 11.07 4.47
N LYS A 34 22.44 10.40 4.38
CA LYS A 34 21.55 10.47 3.21
C LYS A 34 21.05 11.90 2.96
N ASP A 35 20.90 12.70 4.00
CA ASP A 35 20.46 14.10 3.89
C ASP A 35 21.61 15.05 3.51
N GLY A 36 22.83 14.52 3.38
CA GLY A 36 24.01 15.23 2.91
C GLY A 36 25.26 15.02 3.77
N PRO A 37 26.41 15.55 3.34
CA PRO A 37 27.68 15.44 4.06
C PRO A 37 27.65 16.08 5.45
N LYS A 38 28.25 15.44 6.46
CA LYS A 38 28.24 15.91 7.86
C LYS A 38 29.59 15.75 8.54
N ASP A 39 29.92 16.68 9.45
CA ASP A 39 31.04 16.51 10.36
C ASP A 39 30.64 15.69 11.60
N LEU A 40 31.63 15.34 12.43
CA LEU A 40 31.40 14.57 13.65
C LEU A 40 30.48 15.31 14.64
N ALA A 41 30.54 16.65 14.69
CA ALA A 41 29.72 17.42 15.61
C ALA A 41 28.23 17.39 15.21
N ALA A 42 27.93 17.50 13.93
CA ALA A 42 26.59 17.34 13.37
C ALA A 42 26.06 15.93 13.61
N LEU A 43 26.85 14.88 13.32
CA LEU A 43 26.44 13.49 13.59
C LEU A 43 26.16 13.25 15.08
N ARG A 44 26.94 13.84 16.00
CA ARG A 44 26.65 13.74 17.45
C ARG A 44 25.33 14.37 17.82
N ARG A 45 25.00 15.54 17.24
CA ARG A 45 23.72 16.21 17.50
C ARG A 45 22.54 15.41 16.96
N ASP A 46 22.66 14.88 15.75
CA ASP A 46 21.58 14.13 15.09
C ASP A 46 21.31 12.78 15.76
N LEU A 47 22.38 12.09 16.19
CA LEU A 47 22.29 10.68 16.59
C LEU A 47 22.28 10.47 18.11
N GLY A 48 22.73 11.46 18.89
CA GLY A 48 22.80 11.36 20.36
C GLY A 48 23.89 10.42 20.89
N PHE A 49 24.73 9.85 20.03
CA PHE A 49 25.85 8.99 20.43
C PHE A 49 27.11 9.80 20.78
N ASN A 50 27.99 9.21 21.58
CA ASN A 50 29.30 9.79 21.87
C ASN A 50 30.25 9.68 20.66
N SER A 51 31.33 10.48 20.66
CA SER A 51 32.29 10.52 19.55
C SER A 51 32.92 9.18 19.22
N SER A 52 33.33 8.38 20.22
CA SER A 52 34.03 7.12 19.97
C SER A 52 33.10 6.07 19.35
N THR A 53 31.84 6.01 19.77
CA THR A 53 30.81 5.15 19.18
C THR A 53 30.56 5.51 17.71
N ILE A 54 30.41 6.80 17.38
CA ILE A 54 30.21 7.25 16.00
C ILE A 54 31.45 6.98 15.15
N LEU A 55 32.65 7.29 15.66
CA LEU A 55 33.91 7.03 14.96
C LEU A 55 34.13 5.54 14.68
N HIS A 56 33.78 4.66 15.62
CA HIS A 56 33.83 3.22 15.40
C HIS A 56 32.86 2.76 14.31
N GLY A 57 31.61 3.25 14.33
CA GLY A 57 30.62 2.95 13.30
C GLY A 57 31.05 3.47 11.91
N MET A 58 31.59 4.68 11.84
CA MET A 58 32.12 5.25 10.61
C MET A 58 33.30 4.44 10.07
N TYR A 59 34.25 4.02 10.92
CA TYR A 59 35.35 3.16 10.52
C TYR A 59 34.85 1.85 9.88
N GLN A 60 33.85 1.20 10.48
CA GLN A 60 33.25 -0.02 9.93
C GLN A 60 32.54 0.22 8.58
N LEU A 61 31.91 1.37 8.40
CA LEU A 61 31.24 1.74 7.14
C LEU A 61 32.26 2.10 6.04
N ASP A 62 33.34 2.77 6.41
CA ASP A 62 34.46 3.15 5.52
C ASP A 62 35.21 1.90 5.05
N ASP A 63 35.47 0.92 5.94
CA ASP A 63 36.06 -0.40 5.62
C ASP A 63 35.23 -1.17 4.57
N LYS A 64 33.91 -0.96 4.55
CA LYS A 64 32.97 -1.51 3.55
C LYS A 64 32.77 -0.61 2.33
N ASN A 65 33.51 0.49 2.20
CA ASN A 65 33.39 1.50 1.14
C ASN A 65 31.98 2.11 1.02
N LEU A 66 31.24 2.21 2.12
CA LEU A 66 29.87 2.78 2.14
C LEU A 66 29.87 4.27 2.44
N ILE A 67 30.90 4.75 3.12
CA ILE A 67 31.14 6.16 3.35
C ILE A 67 32.57 6.50 2.95
N PHE A 68 32.86 7.78 2.87
CA PHE A 68 34.23 8.29 2.79
C PHE A 68 34.36 9.58 3.60
N ARG A 69 35.60 9.93 3.93
CA ARG A 69 35.93 11.17 4.63
C ARG A 69 36.81 12.09 3.78
N LYS A 70 36.41 13.36 3.65
CA LYS A 70 37.22 14.41 3.02
C LYS A 70 37.26 15.65 3.90
N SER A 71 38.46 16.09 4.29
CA SER A 71 38.67 17.31 5.09
C SER A 71 37.82 17.39 6.37
N GLY A 72 37.64 16.25 7.06
CA GLY A 72 36.84 16.21 8.30
C GLY A 72 35.34 16.01 8.10
N ILE A 73 34.85 16.04 6.86
CA ILE A 73 33.46 15.82 6.50
C ILE A 73 33.29 14.38 6.01
N TYR A 74 32.22 13.72 6.46
CA TYR A 74 31.83 12.38 6.04
C TYR A 74 30.66 12.45 5.07
N SER A 75 30.67 11.58 4.06
CA SER A 75 29.61 11.46 3.06
C SER A 75 29.36 9.99 2.75
N LEU A 76 28.16 9.66 2.27
CA LEU A 76 27.94 8.37 1.60
C LEU A 76 28.80 8.28 0.34
N SER A 77 29.34 7.09 0.06
CA SER A 77 29.85 6.77 -1.27
C SER A 77 28.68 6.50 -2.22
N GLN A 78 28.94 6.35 -3.51
CA GLN A 78 27.92 5.94 -4.49
C GLN A 78 27.28 4.60 -4.12
N THR A 79 28.09 3.65 -3.62
CA THR A 79 27.60 2.37 -3.12
C THR A 79 26.74 2.57 -1.86
N GLY A 80 27.18 3.42 -0.94
CA GLY A 80 26.43 3.77 0.26
C GLY A 80 25.06 4.39 -0.04
N GLU A 81 24.98 5.26 -1.05
CA GLU A 81 23.72 5.85 -1.53
C GLU A 81 22.75 4.78 -2.04
N LEU A 82 23.21 3.85 -2.87
CA LEU A 82 22.36 2.76 -3.38
C LEU A 82 21.89 1.82 -2.25
N VAL A 83 22.79 1.50 -1.33
CA VAL A 83 22.47 0.65 -0.17
C VAL A 83 21.43 1.32 0.72
N ILE A 84 21.60 2.59 1.09
CA ILE A 84 20.67 3.26 2.00
C ILE A 84 19.28 3.41 1.37
N LEU A 85 19.19 3.62 0.05
CA LEU A 85 17.91 3.65 -0.67
C LEU A 85 17.17 2.31 -0.52
N LYS A 86 17.87 1.17 -0.71
CA LYS A 86 17.25 -0.15 -0.52
C LYS A 86 16.89 -0.44 0.93
N MET A 87 17.74 -0.03 1.88
CA MET A 87 17.45 -0.19 3.31
C MET A 87 16.20 0.61 3.72
N ILE A 88 16.05 1.85 3.24
CA ILE A 88 14.86 2.65 3.52
C ILE A 88 13.60 1.99 2.96
N ASN A 89 13.63 1.54 1.71
CA ASN A 89 12.48 0.82 1.15
C ASN A 89 12.10 -0.39 2.01
N VAL A 90 13.07 -1.21 2.43
CA VAL A 90 12.80 -2.35 3.33
C VAL A 90 12.19 -1.89 4.66
N MET A 91 12.71 -0.83 5.27
CA MET A 91 12.14 -0.27 6.51
C MET A 91 10.70 0.19 6.31
N GLU A 92 10.39 0.85 5.19
CA GLU A 92 9.03 1.33 4.88
C GLU A 92 8.07 0.18 4.55
N SER A 93 8.52 -0.85 3.83
CA SER A 93 7.72 -2.06 3.59
C SER A 93 7.44 -2.80 4.91
N LEU A 94 8.45 -2.96 5.78
CA LEU A 94 8.27 -3.59 7.10
C LEU A 94 7.33 -2.79 8.00
N TYR A 95 7.47 -1.46 8.02
CA TYR A 95 6.55 -0.59 8.75
C TYR A 95 5.11 -0.79 8.26
N SER A 96 4.90 -0.76 6.95
CA SER A 96 3.57 -0.98 6.36
C SER A 96 3.00 -2.35 6.72
N LEU A 97 3.82 -3.41 6.70
CA LEU A 97 3.39 -4.76 7.07
C LEU A 97 2.96 -4.86 8.53
N LEU A 98 3.69 -4.21 9.45
CA LEU A 98 3.38 -4.22 10.87
C LEU A 98 2.13 -3.40 11.19
N GLU A 99 2.00 -2.19 10.62
CA GLU A 99 0.83 -1.34 10.85
C GLU A 99 -0.45 -1.91 10.24
N LEU A 100 -0.33 -2.68 9.15
CA LEU A 100 -1.45 -3.28 8.43
C LEU A 100 -1.65 -4.76 8.75
N GLU A 101 -0.97 -5.29 9.78
CA GLU A 101 -1.03 -6.70 10.16
C GLU A 101 -2.48 -7.14 10.43
N ASN A 102 -3.27 -6.32 11.14
CA ASN A 102 -4.67 -6.63 11.48
C ASN A 102 -5.57 -6.83 10.24
N LEU A 103 -5.17 -6.29 9.09
CA LEU A 103 -5.85 -6.50 7.82
C LEU A 103 -5.27 -7.69 7.06
N PHE A 104 -3.95 -7.81 6.93
CA PHE A 104 -3.36 -8.86 6.08
C PHE A 104 -3.34 -10.23 6.75
N LEU A 105 -3.17 -10.29 8.07
CA LEU A 105 -3.17 -11.54 8.81
C LEU A 105 -4.56 -12.19 8.71
N ASN A 106 -4.58 -13.48 8.39
CA ASN A 106 -5.78 -14.29 8.21
C ASN A 106 -6.69 -13.85 7.05
N HIS A 107 -6.23 -13.00 6.13
CA HIS A 107 -6.97 -12.58 4.94
C HIS A 107 -6.36 -13.09 3.64
N ASP A 108 -7.20 -13.19 2.63
CA ASP A 108 -6.80 -13.57 1.28
C ASP A 108 -6.14 -12.38 0.57
N ILE A 109 -4.87 -12.56 0.18
CA ILE A 109 -4.09 -11.58 -0.58
C ILE A 109 -3.85 -12.03 -2.03
N GLN A 110 -4.40 -13.16 -2.46
CA GLN A 110 -4.12 -13.73 -3.80
C GLN A 110 -4.71 -12.88 -4.92
N SER A 111 -5.76 -12.11 -4.62
CA SER A 111 -6.32 -11.11 -5.54
C SER A 111 -5.47 -9.83 -5.63
N ILE A 112 -4.38 -9.71 -4.87
CA ILE A 112 -3.41 -8.64 -5.05
C ILE A 112 -2.30 -9.16 -5.96
N PRO A 113 -2.09 -8.58 -7.15
CA PRO A 113 -1.10 -9.11 -8.08
C PRO A 113 0.33 -8.96 -7.51
N PRO A 114 1.26 -9.90 -7.80
CA PRO A 114 2.58 -9.94 -7.16
C PRO A 114 3.38 -8.64 -7.26
N HIS A 115 3.30 -7.94 -8.38
CA HIS A 115 4.02 -6.67 -8.56
C HIS A 115 3.53 -5.54 -7.63
N LEU A 116 2.30 -5.61 -7.11
CA LEU A 116 1.78 -4.70 -6.09
C LEU A 116 2.13 -5.15 -4.68
N LEU A 117 2.21 -6.47 -4.42
CA LEU A 117 2.75 -7.00 -3.17
C LEU A 117 4.24 -6.66 -2.99
N HIS A 118 4.98 -6.44 -4.08
CA HIS A 118 6.36 -5.95 -4.03
C HIS A 118 6.48 -4.45 -3.75
N ARG A 119 5.36 -3.72 -3.65
CA ARG A 119 5.29 -2.26 -3.47
C ARG A 119 4.54 -1.84 -2.22
N LEU A 120 4.57 -2.66 -1.17
CA LEU A 120 3.82 -2.41 0.07
C LEU A 120 4.26 -1.14 0.80
N GLU A 121 5.47 -0.63 0.54
CA GLU A 121 5.91 0.68 1.01
C GLU A 121 5.00 1.83 0.53
N CYS A 122 4.28 1.65 -0.58
CA CYS A 122 3.29 2.61 -1.05
C CYS A 122 2.10 2.74 -0.08
N LEU A 123 1.87 1.75 0.79
CA LEU A 123 0.77 1.74 1.76
C LEU A 123 1.19 2.25 3.15
N LYS A 124 2.41 2.77 3.31
CA LYS A 124 2.98 3.21 4.59
C LYS A 124 2.11 4.19 5.39
N LYS A 125 1.35 5.05 4.71
CA LYS A 125 0.46 6.04 5.34
C LYS A 125 -1.01 5.61 5.39
N SER A 126 -1.26 4.33 5.16
CA SER A 126 -2.59 3.75 5.28
C SER A 126 -2.90 3.43 6.74
N GLN A 127 -4.18 3.36 7.05
CA GLN A 127 -4.69 2.95 8.36
C GLN A 127 -5.70 1.81 8.21
N VAL A 128 -5.76 0.92 9.18
CA VAL A 128 -6.83 -0.07 9.29
C VAL A 128 -7.96 0.53 10.12
N VAL A 129 -9.09 0.79 9.48
CA VAL A 129 -10.33 1.19 10.15
C VAL A 129 -11.09 -0.07 10.49
N GLU A 130 -11.15 -0.39 11.78
CA GLU A 130 -11.85 -1.57 12.28
C GLU A 130 -13.03 -1.24 13.19
N SER A 131 -14.03 -2.11 13.15
CA SER A 131 -15.17 -2.10 14.08
C SER A 131 -14.72 -2.47 15.49
N ASP A 132 -15.39 -1.93 16.50
CA ASP A 132 -15.19 -2.32 17.90
C ASP A 132 -16.52 -2.48 18.63
N SER A 133 -16.48 -2.85 19.91
CA SER A 133 -17.68 -3.08 20.73
C SER A 133 -18.58 -1.84 20.88
N LYS A 134 -18.08 -0.65 20.58
CA LYS A 134 -18.82 0.63 20.68
C LYS A 134 -19.35 1.07 19.32
N ASP A 135 -18.66 0.71 18.24
CA ASP A 135 -19.06 1.07 16.88
C ASP A 135 -18.81 -0.09 15.90
N LEU A 136 -19.84 -0.91 15.71
CA LEU A 136 -19.85 -2.02 14.77
C LEU A 136 -19.86 -1.55 13.30
N MET A 137 -20.34 -0.33 13.04
CA MET A 137 -20.50 0.22 11.69
C MET A 137 -19.37 1.18 11.30
N LYS A 138 -18.36 1.33 12.17
CA LYS A 138 -17.24 2.26 11.96
C LYS A 138 -16.59 2.15 10.58
N PRO A 139 -16.21 0.96 10.08
CA PRO A 139 -15.55 0.85 8.77
C PRO A 139 -16.48 1.34 7.63
N TYR A 140 -17.73 0.90 7.65
CA TYR A 140 -18.76 1.33 6.70
C TYR A 140 -18.97 2.86 6.73
N ASN A 141 -19.20 3.42 7.92
CA ASN A 141 -19.47 4.85 8.09
C ASN A 141 -18.29 5.71 7.66
N THR A 142 -17.06 5.30 7.98
CA THR A 142 -15.85 6.01 7.54
C THR A 142 -15.76 6.06 6.03
N VAL A 143 -15.89 4.92 5.34
CA VAL A 143 -15.82 4.87 3.88
C VAL A 143 -16.96 5.68 3.25
N ASN A 144 -18.20 5.51 3.72
CA ASN A 144 -19.36 6.23 3.18
C ASN A 144 -19.22 7.77 3.29
N ASN A 145 -18.69 8.26 4.42
CA ASN A 145 -18.42 9.68 4.62
C ASN A 145 -17.33 10.23 3.70
N LEU A 146 -16.28 9.44 3.45
CA LEU A 146 -15.20 9.84 2.54
C LEU A 146 -15.69 9.89 1.08
N ILE A 147 -16.49 8.91 0.66
CA ILE A 147 -17.09 8.88 -0.69
C ILE A 147 -17.95 10.12 -0.94
N SER A 148 -18.74 10.53 0.05
CA SER A 148 -19.64 11.68 -0.05
C SER A 148 -18.94 13.00 -0.41
N ASN A 149 -17.61 13.08 -0.21
CA ASN A 149 -16.79 14.26 -0.50
C ASN A 149 -15.95 14.12 -1.79
N SER A 150 -16.11 13.03 -2.55
CA SER A 150 -15.32 12.73 -3.75
C SER A 150 -16.08 13.04 -5.03
N LYS A 151 -15.37 13.38 -6.11
CA LYS A 151 -15.99 13.68 -7.43
C LYS A 151 -15.98 12.46 -8.34
N GLU A 152 -14.87 11.74 -8.36
CA GLU A 152 -14.71 10.53 -9.17
C GLU A 152 -14.68 9.33 -8.23
N ILE A 153 -15.45 8.30 -8.56
CA ILE A 153 -15.55 7.08 -7.76
C ILE A 153 -15.32 5.88 -8.69
N ASN A 154 -14.24 5.15 -8.45
CA ASN A 154 -13.95 3.88 -9.11
C ASN A 154 -14.11 2.77 -8.08
N LEU A 155 -15.05 1.85 -8.31
CA LEU A 155 -15.27 0.68 -7.46
C LEU A 155 -14.85 -0.57 -8.21
N LEU A 156 -14.07 -1.41 -7.55
CA LEU A 156 -13.75 -2.78 -7.96
C LEU A 156 -14.23 -3.71 -6.86
N SER A 157 -15.18 -4.60 -7.12
CA SER A 157 -15.74 -5.41 -6.03
C SER A 157 -16.44 -6.68 -6.50
N SER A 158 -16.22 -7.76 -5.76
CA SER A 158 -17.02 -9.01 -5.82
C SER A 158 -18.14 -9.08 -4.79
N ILE A 159 -18.36 -7.99 -4.06
CA ILE A 159 -19.45 -7.83 -3.09
C ILE A 159 -20.24 -6.55 -3.34
N TYR A 160 -21.52 -6.60 -2.98
CA TYR A 160 -22.40 -5.44 -3.01
C TYR A 160 -22.46 -4.77 -1.63
N TYR A 161 -22.15 -3.48 -1.56
CA TYR A 161 -22.30 -2.70 -0.33
C TYR A 161 -23.57 -1.87 -0.31
N PRO A 162 -24.19 -1.64 0.87
CA PRO A 162 -25.35 -0.76 0.98
C PRO A 162 -25.12 0.67 0.45
N PHE A 163 -23.92 1.23 0.64
CA PHE A 163 -23.58 2.57 0.16
C PHE A 163 -23.56 2.70 -1.37
N TYR A 164 -23.56 1.59 -2.12
CA TYR A 164 -23.67 1.64 -3.59
C TYR A 164 -24.97 2.30 -4.02
N LYS A 165 -26.04 2.12 -3.23
CA LYS A 165 -27.34 2.76 -3.48
C LYS A 165 -27.21 4.27 -3.58
N ASP A 166 -26.67 4.88 -2.53
CA ASP A 166 -26.58 6.34 -2.44
C ASP A 166 -25.61 6.89 -3.49
N ILE A 167 -24.52 6.17 -3.77
CA ILE A 167 -23.57 6.55 -4.82
C ILE A 167 -24.24 6.56 -6.19
N LEU A 168 -24.91 5.46 -6.55
CA LEU A 168 -25.53 5.26 -7.86
C LEU A 168 -26.68 6.25 -8.10
N LEU A 169 -27.55 6.47 -7.10
CA LEU A 169 -28.66 7.42 -7.19
C LEU A 169 -28.21 8.89 -7.33
N ASN A 170 -26.99 9.21 -6.88
CA ASN A 170 -26.41 10.56 -6.99
C ASN A 170 -25.38 10.69 -8.14
N SER A 171 -25.33 9.70 -9.04
CA SER A 171 -24.49 9.76 -10.24
C SER A 171 -24.86 10.96 -11.13
N GLY A 172 -23.86 11.57 -11.79
CA GLY A 172 -24.03 12.68 -12.72
C GLY A 172 -24.40 14.04 -12.13
N SER A 173 -25.10 14.05 -10.99
CA SER A 173 -25.35 15.27 -10.21
C SER A 173 -24.19 15.59 -9.26
N LYS A 174 -23.52 14.54 -8.76
CA LYS A 174 -22.47 14.67 -7.74
C LYS A 174 -21.21 13.86 -8.06
N HIS A 175 -21.36 12.71 -8.73
CA HIS A 175 -20.28 11.74 -8.90
C HIS A 175 -20.19 11.20 -10.33
N ASP A 176 -18.97 11.08 -10.84
CA ASP A 176 -18.65 10.25 -12.00
C ASP A 176 -18.19 8.87 -11.49
N ILE A 177 -18.86 7.81 -11.95
CA ILE A 177 -18.73 6.48 -11.38
C ILE A 177 -18.22 5.50 -12.42
N LYS A 178 -17.23 4.71 -12.04
CA LYS A 178 -16.81 3.50 -12.75
C LYS A 178 -16.95 2.31 -11.83
N LEU A 179 -17.67 1.30 -12.28
CA LEU A 179 -17.87 0.05 -11.56
C LEU A 179 -17.21 -1.10 -12.33
N ILE A 180 -16.34 -1.85 -11.67
CA ILE A 180 -15.79 -3.12 -12.13
C ILE A 180 -16.29 -4.18 -11.15
N VAL A 181 -17.24 -5.00 -11.58
CA VAL A 181 -17.94 -5.93 -10.68
C VAL A 181 -18.06 -7.30 -11.28
N THR A 182 -18.20 -8.31 -10.42
CA THR A 182 -18.47 -9.69 -10.85
C THR A 182 -19.91 -9.84 -11.36
N PRO A 183 -20.22 -10.85 -12.20
CA PRO A 183 -21.59 -11.08 -12.70
C PRO A 183 -22.63 -11.17 -11.56
N ARG A 184 -22.26 -11.81 -10.44
CA ARG A 184 -23.14 -11.94 -9.26
C ARG A 184 -23.49 -10.58 -8.62
N VAL A 185 -22.52 -9.68 -8.52
CA VAL A 185 -22.74 -8.34 -7.97
C VAL A 185 -23.57 -7.52 -8.95
N LEU A 186 -23.30 -7.67 -10.25
CA LEU A 186 -24.05 -7.02 -11.31
C LEU A 186 -25.55 -7.39 -11.27
N ASP A 187 -25.87 -8.68 -11.15
CA ASP A 187 -27.26 -9.16 -10.97
C ASP A 187 -27.91 -8.53 -9.73
N THR A 188 -27.15 -8.43 -8.63
CA THR A 188 -27.62 -7.80 -7.39
C THR A 188 -27.91 -6.32 -7.60
N ILE A 189 -27.03 -5.59 -8.29
CA ILE A 189 -27.22 -4.17 -8.62
C ILE A 189 -28.51 -3.98 -9.43
N PHE A 190 -28.72 -4.75 -10.51
CA PHE A 190 -29.92 -4.61 -11.33
C PHE A 190 -31.20 -5.06 -10.63
N SER A 191 -31.11 -6.03 -9.72
CA SER A 191 -32.26 -6.45 -8.91
C SER A 191 -32.66 -5.40 -7.86
N VAL A 192 -31.68 -4.68 -7.29
CA VAL A 192 -31.93 -3.70 -6.22
C VAL A 192 -32.21 -2.31 -6.79
N HIS A 193 -31.58 -1.95 -7.90
CA HIS A 193 -31.60 -0.61 -8.51
C HIS A 193 -32.12 -0.62 -9.95
N GLY A 194 -33.16 -1.41 -10.21
CA GLY A 194 -33.75 -1.50 -11.55
C GLY A 194 -34.26 -0.15 -12.09
N GLU A 195 -34.53 0.81 -11.20
CA GLU A 195 -34.98 2.17 -11.52
C GLU A 195 -33.94 3.04 -12.23
N ILE A 196 -32.64 2.77 -12.02
CA ILE A 196 -31.53 3.49 -12.65
C ILE A 196 -30.87 2.65 -13.74
N LYS A 197 -31.55 1.59 -14.22
CA LYS A 197 -31.02 0.71 -15.26
C LYS A 197 -30.63 1.49 -16.53
N ASP A 198 -31.38 2.54 -16.86
CA ASP A 198 -31.15 3.39 -18.02
C ASP A 198 -29.98 4.38 -17.83
N ASP A 199 -29.50 4.60 -16.60
CA ASP A 199 -28.36 5.48 -16.30
C ASP A 199 -27.01 4.76 -16.47
N PHE A 200 -27.00 3.43 -16.50
CA PHE A 200 -25.78 2.66 -16.73
C PHE A 200 -25.30 2.81 -18.18
N ASN A 201 -23.98 2.86 -18.35
CA ASN A 201 -23.31 3.10 -19.63
C ASN A 201 -23.58 4.48 -20.23
N THR A 202 -23.93 5.45 -19.39
CA THR A 202 -23.90 6.87 -19.71
C THR A 202 -22.52 7.46 -19.41
N ASN A 203 -22.31 8.76 -19.67
CA ASN A 203 -21.06 9.44 -19.30
C ASN A 203 -20.79 9.44 -17.79
N ASN A 204 -21.81 9.22 -16.96
CA ASN A 204 -21.73 9.35 -15.49
C ASN A 204 -21.60 8.01 -14.76
N ILE A 205 -22.04 6.90 -15.37
CA ILE A 205 -21.86 5.55 -14.83
C ILE A 205 -21.31 4.64 -15.93
N LEU A 206 -20.05 4.23 -15.77
CA LEU A 206 -19.39 3.25 -16.61
C LEU A 206 -19.34 1.89 -15.91
N LEU A 207 -19.95 0.88 -16.50
CA LEU A 207 -20.04 -0.46 -15.92
C LEU A 207 -19.18 -1.45 -16.69
N TRP A 208 -18.40 -2.22 -15.94
CA TRP A 208 -17.50 -3.25 -16.44
C TRP A 208 -17.74 -4.54 -15.68
N GLU A 209 -17.81 -5.63 -16.43
CA GLU A 209 -17.98 -6.97 -15.90
C GLU A 209 -16.63 -7.68 -15.82
N LEU A 210 -16.36 -8.29 -14.68
CA LEU A 210 -15.15 -9.05 -14.40
C LEU A 210 -15.53 -10.50 -14.08
N GLU A 211 -15.24 -11.40 -15.02
CA GLU A 211 -15.48 -12.85 -14.88
C GLU A 211 -14.57 -13.51 -13.83
N GLU A 212 -13.44 -12.89 -13.51
CA GLU A 212 -12.51 -13.39 -12.50
C GLU A 212 -13.13 -13.29 -11.09
N ASP A 213 -13.10 -14.39 -10.32
CA ASP A 213 -13.50 -14.40 -8.93
C ASP A 213 -12.44 -13.69 -8.07
N ILE A 214 -12.67 -12.40 -7.81
CA ILE A 214 -11.81 -11.59 -6.95
C ILE A 214 -12.26 -11.67 -5.50
N ARG A 215 -11.30 -11.70 -4.58
CA ARG A 215 -11.51 -11.72 -3.13
C ARG A 215 -11.01 -10.44 -2.47
N LEU A 216 -11.34 -9.32 -3.10
CA LEU A 216 -11.12 -7.99 -2.55
C LEU A 216 -12.22 -7.05 -3.02
N SER A 217 -12.37 -5.95 -2.28
CA SER A 217 -13.08 -4.77 -2.74
C SER A 217 -12.15 -3.58 -2.64
N LEU A 218 -12.21 -2.69 -3.62
CA LEU A 218 -11.47 -1.44 -3.68
C LEU A 218 -12.43 -0.33 -4.07
N THR A 219 -12.46 0.72 -3.24
CA THR A 219 -13.01 2.02 -3.56
C THR A 219 -11.83 2.95 -3.80
N LEU A 220 -11.73 3.54 -4.98
CA LEU A 220 -10.70 4.52 -5.32
C LEU A 220 -11.35 5.81 -5.80
N THR A 221 -10.97 6.94 -5.22
CA THR A 221 -11.47 8.26 -5.61
C THR A 221 -10.35 9.23 -5.94
N ASP A 222 -10.71 10.47 -6.27
CA ASP A 222 -9.77 11.59 -6.44
C ASP A 222 -9.04 11.97 -5.14
N LYS A 223 -9.47 11.46 -3.98
CA LYS A 223 -8.99 11.88 -2.65
C LYS A 223 -8.50 10.76 -1.76
N PHE A 224 -9.09 9.56 -1.88
CA PHE A 224 -8.75 8.46 -0.99
C PHE A 224 -8.92 7.10 -1.70
N MET A 225 -8.32 6.07 -1.12
CA MET A 225 -8.65 4.69 -1.40
C MET A 225 -9.13 3.99 -0.13
N ALA A 226 -10.05 3.03 -0.28
CA ALA A 226 -10.40 2.08 0.74
C ALA A 226 -10.39 0.67 0.16
N MET A 227 -9.84 -0.30 0.89
CA MET A 227 -9.75 -1.69 0.46
C MET A 227 -10.22 -2.63 1.56
N GLY A 228 -11.16 -3.52 1.22
CA GLY A 228 -11.64 -4.60 2.08
C GLY A 228 -11.22 -5.95 1.50
N LEU A 229 -10.95 -6.92 2.37
CA LEU A 229 -10.48 -8.25 1.98
C LEU A 229 -11.43 -9.34 2.49
N PHE A 230 -11.31 -10.52 1.90
CA PHE A 230 -11.94 -11.72 2.43
C PHE A 230 -11.00 -12.36 3.45
N SER A 231 -11.55 -12.98 4.49
CA SER A 231 -10.79 -13.87 5.35
C SER A 231 -10.32 -15.10 4.58
N SER A 232 -9.29 -15.75 5.11
CA SER A 232 -8.64 -16.93 4.53
C SER A 232 -9.56 -18.15 4.39
N ASP A 233 -10.68 -18.18 5.12
CA ASP A 233 -11.75 -19.17 4.98
C ASP A 233 -12.75 -18.85 3.84
N GLY A 234 -12.57 -17.71 3.15
CA GLY A 234 -13.37 -17.30 2.00
C GLY A 234 -14.62 -16.46 2.34
N VAL A 235 -14.78 -16.01 3.59
CA VAL A 235 -15.85 -15.10 3.99
C VAL A 235 -15.40 -13.65 3.82
N TYR A 236 -16.27 -12.76 3.35
CA TYR A 236 -15.93 -11.34 3.29
C TYR A 236 -15.84 -10.75 4.71
N ASP A 237 -14.81 -9.96 5.03
CA ASP A 237 -14.69 -9.27 6.33
C ASP A 237 -15.23 -7.83 6.25
N PRO A 238 -16.47 -7.55 6.71
CA PRO A 238 -17.01 -6.20 6.74
C PRO A 238 -16.45 -5.36 7.89
N ASN A 239 -15.70 -5.95 8.82
CA ASN A 239 -15.25 -5.31 10.04
C ASN A 239 -13.98 -4.49 9.85
N ARG A 240 -13.32 -4.57 8.69
CA ARG A 240 -12.05 -3.89 8.43
C ARG A 240 -11.98 -3.31 7.04
N PHE A 241 -11.47 -2.09 6.96
CA PHE A 241 -10.99 -1.50 5.72
C PHE A 241 -9.58 -0.96 5.92
N LEU A 242 -8.70 -1.19 4.94
CA LEU A 242 -7.59 -0.29 4.71
C LEU A 242 -8.13 1.03 4.19
N VAL A 243 -7.69 2.16 4.72
CA VAL A 243 -8.03 3.50 4.21
C VAL A 243 -6.75 4.31 4.08
N ALA A 244 -6.59 5.01 2.96
CA ALA A 244 -5.44 5.87 2.71
C ALA A 244 -5.82 7.07 1.84
N ASP A 245 -5.17 8.20 2.06
CA ASP A 245 -5.34 9.45 1.28
C ASP A 245 -4.03 9.98 0.70
N ASP A 246 -2.93 9.23 0.86
CA ASP A 246 -1.62 9.62 0.35
C ASP A 246 -1.42 9.22 -1.13
N HIS A 247 -0.68 10.05 -1.87
CA HIS A 247 -0.48 9.85 -3.31
C HIS A 247 0.17 8.52 -3.70
N HIS A 248 1.02 7.91 -2.86
CA HIS A 248 1.61 6.60 -3.16
C HIS A 248 0.56 5.49 -3.02
N ALA A 249 -0.27 5.53 -1.97
CA ALA A 249 -1.37 4.60 -1.81
C ALA A 249 -2.41 4.76 -2.93
N LEU A 250 -2.80 5.99 -3.26
CA LEU A 250 -3.70 6.25 -4.40
C LEU A 250 -3.13 5.70 -5.71
N LYS A 251 -1.82 5.83 -5.93
CA LYS A 251 -1.16 5.25 -7.11
C LYS A 251 -1.18 3.72 -7.06
N TRP A 252 -0.94 3.12 -5.91
CA TRP A 252 -1.03 1.67 -5.70
C TRP A 252 -2.45 1.16 -6.00
N GLY A 253 -3.48 1.82 -5.47
CA GLY A 253 -4.88 1.49 -5.74
C GLY A 253 -5.28 1.70 -7.21
N SER A 254 -4.76 2.76 -7.86
CA SER A 254 -4.95 3.00 -9.29
C SER A 254 -4.34 1.90 -10.15
N ASP A 255 -3.13 1.43 -9.79
CA ASP A 255 -2.47 0.33 -10.49
C ASP A 255 -3.23 -1.00 -10.28
N LEU A 256 -3.81 -1.24 -9.09
CA LEU A 256 -4.69 -2.38 -8.80
C LEU A 256 -5.97 -2.33 -9.64
N LEU A 257 -6.64 -1.18 -9.67
CA LEU A 257 -7.84 -0.97 -10.47
C LEU A 257 -7.54 -1.23 -11.96
N LYS A 258 -6.43 -0.68 -12.47
CA LYS A 258 -6.02 -0.85 -13.86
C LYS A 258 -5.75 -2.33 -14.19
N TYR A 259 -5.05 -3.04 -13.32
CA TYR A 259 -4.76 -4.46 -13.50
C TYR A 259 -6.03 -5.30 -13.74
N TYR A 260 -7.12 -4.97 -13.03
CA TYR A 260 -8.40 -5.64 -13.21
C TYR A 260 -9.25 -5.08 -14.35
N LEU A 261 -9.18 -3.78 -14.60
CA LEU A 261 -9.84 -3.15 -15.75
C LEU A 261 -9.34 -3.75 -17.08
N ASP A 262 -8.05 -4.02 -17.19
CA ASP A 262 -7.44 -4.62 -18.38
C ASP A 262 -7.93 -6.07 -18.65
N LYS A 263 -8.58 -6.69 -17.67
CA LYS A 263 -9.20 -8.02 -17.77
C LYS A 263 -10.73 -7.99 -17.84
N ALA A 264 -11.34 -6.85 -17.53
CA ALA A 264 -12.78 -6.68 -17.52
C ALA A 264 -13.28 -6.33 -18.92
N THR A 265 -14.56 -6.59 -19.17
CA THR A 265 -15.23 -6.18 -20.41
C THR A 265 -16.25 -5.10 -20.11
N PRO A 266 -16.40 -4.06 -20.95
CA PRO A 266 -17.47 -3.09 -20.78
C PRO A 266 -18.81 -3.81 -20.82
N PHE A 267 -19.63 -3.65 -19.79
CA PHE A 267 -20.95 -4.23 -19.76
C PHE A 267 -21.83 -3.50 -20.78
N LYS A 268 -22.61 -4.23 -21.56
CA LYS A 268 -23.59 -3.66 -22.50
C LYS A 268 -24.96 -4.22 -22.14
N LEU A 269 -25.89 -3.31 -21.85
CA LEU A 269 -27.30 -3.60 -21.61
C LEU A 269 -27.98 -4.22 -22.83
#